data_AF-A0A9Q4HPB7-F1
#
_entry.id   AF-A0A9Q4HPB7-F1
#
_cell.length_a   1.000
_cell.length_b   1.000
_cell.length_c   1.000
_cell.angle_alpha   90.00
_cell.angle_beta   90.00
_cell.angle_gamma   90.00
#
_symmetry.space_group_name_H-M   'P 1'
#
loop_
_entity.id
_entity.type
_entity.pdbx_description
1 polymer ?
#
loop_
_entity_poly.entity_id
_entity_poly.type
_entity_poly.pdbx_seq_one_letter_code
_entity_poly.pdbx_strand_id
1 'polypeptide(L)' 'MRKATGKQLQLIAQMESLINKKFTGSTIKEASEFISKHMDEYQEQKELVAESDILYDDIYYYEHF' A
#
# COMPACT_ATOMS: atom_id res chain seq x y z
N MET A 1 4.85 -17.13 -20.75
CA MET A 1 5.17 -16.05 -19.79
C MET A 1 5.32 -16.63 -18.39
N ARG A 2 6.15 -16.05 -17.52
CA ARG A 2 6.31 -16.49 -16.13
C ARG A 2 5.20 -15.91 -15.26
N LYS A 3 4.69 -16.69 -14.31
CA LYS A 3 3.69 -16.25 -13.32
C LYS A 3 4.28 -15.23 -12.35
N ALA A 4 3.45 -14.31 -11.85
CA ALA A 4 3.83 -13.38 -10.80
C ALA A 4 4.43 -14.12 -9.59
N THR A 5 5.47 -13.54 -9.01
CA THR A 5 6.15 -14.12 -7.84
C THR A 5 5.34 -13.89 -6.56
N GLY A 6 5.54 -14.72 -5.54
CA GLY A 6 4.88 -14.53 -4.24
C GLY A 6 5.13 -13.15 -3.61
N LYS A 7 6.35 -12.61 -3.75
CA LYS A 7 6.68 -11.25 -3.28
C LYS A 7 5.89 -10.17 -4.02
N GLN A 8 5.74 -10.30 -5.33
CA GLN A 8 4.92 -9.37 -6.12
C GLN A 8 3.46 -9.44 -5.71
N LEU A 9 2.90 -10.65 -5.54
CA LEU A 9 1.51 -10.83 -5.12
C LEU A 9 1.26 -10.28 -3.70
N GLN A 10 2.21 -10.47 -2.78
CA GLN A 10 2.13 -9.93 -1.43
C GLN A 10 2.11 -8.40 -1.43
N LEU A 11 3.02 -7.77 -2.18
CA LEU A 11 3.04 -6.31 -2.30
C LEU A 11 1.76 -5.79 -2.95
N ILE A 12 1.30 -6.45 -4.02
CA ILE A 12 0.04 -6.10 -4.69
C ILE A 12 -1.11 -6.16 -3.70
N ALA A 13 -1.26 -7.22 -2.90
CA ALA A 13 -2.33 -7.32 -1.90
C ALA A 13 -2.32 -6.15 -0.89
N GLN A 14 -1.14 -5.70 -0.46
CA GLN A 14 -1.01 -4.52 0.40
C GLN A 14 -1.45 -3.25 -0.34
N MET A 15 -1.04 -3.08 -1.60
CA MET A 15 -1.49 -1.98 -2.44
C MET A 15 -3.02 -2.00 -2.61
N GLU A 16 -3.62 -3.16 -2.92
CA GLU A 16 -5.09 -3.27 -3.09
C GLU A 16 -5.86 -2.82 -1.85
N SER A 17 -5.34 -3.11 -0.64
CA SER A 17 -5.96 -2.69 0.61
C SER A 17 -5.87 -1.18 0.89
N LEU A 18 -4.83 -0.51 0.39
CA LEU A 18 -4.54 0.89 0.69
C LEU A 18 -5.07 1.86 -0.38
N ILE A 19 -4.92 1.53 -1.66
CA ILE A 19 -5.25 2.43 -2.78
C ILE A 19 -6.50 2.02 -3.57
N ASN A 20 -7.22 0.98 -3.11
CA ASN A 20 -8.47 0.46 -3.74
C ASN A 20 -8.34 0.20 -5.26
N LYS A 21 -7.15 -0.16 -5.73
CA LYS A 21 -6.90 -0.65 -7.09
C LYS A 21 -6.86 -2.16 -7.07
N LYS A 22 -7.38 -2.82 -8.11
CA LYS A 22 -7.35 -4.28 -8.23
C LYS A 22 -6.38 -4.74 -9.29
N PHE A 23 -5.61 -5.78 -9.00
CA PHE A 23 -4.74 -6.44 -9.96
C PHE A 23 -5.45 -7.62 -10.60
N THR A 24 -5.61 -7.59 -11.92
CA THR A 24 -6.25 -8.66 -12.70
C THR A 24 -5.27 -9.47 -13.56
N GLY A 25 -3.97 -9.17 -13.46
CA GLY A 25 -2.92 -9.86 -14.21
C GLY A 25 -2.52 -11.19 -13.57
N SER A 26 -1.68 -11.96 -14.27
CA SER A 26 -1.17 -13.25 -13.77
C SER A 26 0.33 -13.44 -13.95
N THR A 27 0.97 -12.57 -14.72
CA THR A 27 2.37 -12.70 -15.12
C THR A 27 3.30 -11.76 -14.35
N ILE A 28 4.59 -12.09 -14.31
CA ILE A 28 5.62 -11.22 -13.69
C ILE A 28 5.57 -9.82 -14.30
N LYS A 29 5.43 -9.73 -15.63
CA LYS A 29 5.43 -8.47 -16.35
C LYS A 29 4.24 -7.60 -15.92
N GLU A 30 3.03 -8.16 -15.95
CA GLU A 30 1.81 -7.43 -15.54
C GLU A 30 1.89 -7.01 -14.07
N ALA A 31 2.41 -7.87 -13.19
CA ALA A 31 2.59 -7.54 -11.78
C ALA A 31 3.60 -6.41 -11.59
N SER A 32 4.74 -6.46 -12.28
CA SER A 32 5.73 -5.37 -12.27
C SER A 32 5.16 -4.06 -12.80
N GLU A 33 4.42 -4.10 -13.91
CA GLU A 33 3.77 -2.93 -14.50
C GLU A 33 2.73 -2.32 -13.55
N PHE A 34 1.92 -3.15 -12.90
CA PHE A 34 0.96 -2.70 -11.89
C PHE A 34 1.66 -2.04 -10.70
N ILE A 35 2.68 -2.70 -10.13
CA ILE A 35 3.44 -2.16 -8.99
C ILE A 35 4.08 -0.82 -9.36
N SER A 36 4.78 -0.75 -10.50
CA SER A 36 5.44 0.49 -10.93
C SER A 36 4.46 1.62 -11.21
N LYS A 37 3.28 1.33 -11.77
CA LYS A 37 2.27 2.33 -12.08
C LYS A 37 1.64 2.95 -10.83
N HIS A 38 1.52 2.17 -9.76
CA HIS A 38 0.77 2.55 -8.57
C HIS A 38 1.64 2.77 -7.32
N MET A 39 2.97 2.73 -7.47
CA MET A 39 3.90 2.87 -6.34
C MET A 39 3.77 4.22 -5.65
N ASP A 40 3.70 5.31 -6.41
CA ASP A 40 3.65 6.66 -5.84
C ASP A 40 2.36 6.87 -5.02
N GLU A 41 1.20 6.50 -5.59
CA GLU A 41 -0.11 6.52 -4.91
C GLU A 41 -0.10 5.65 -3.64
N TYR A 42 0.56 4.49 -3.69
CA TYR A 42 0.70 3.61 -2.54
C TYR A 42 1.57 4.19 -1.43
N GLN A 43 2.68 4.86 -1.77
CA GLN A 43 3.53 5.49 -0.75
C GLN A 43 2.83 6.68 -0.10
N GLU A 44 2.16 7.53 -0.89
CA GLU A 44 1.40 8.67 -0.37
C GLU A 44 0.32 8.22 0.63
N GLN A 45 -0.49 7.22 0.27
CA GLN A 45 -1.51 6.70 1.20
C GLN A 45 -0.90 6.04 2.43
N LYS A 46 0.24 5.36 2.28
CA LYS A 46 0.93 4.74 3.41
C LYS A 46 1.47 5.78 4.40
N GLU A 47 2.00 6.90 3.90
CA GLU A 47 2.45 8.03 4.73
C GLU A 47 1.28 8.69 5.46
N LEU A 48 0.16 8.94 4.77
CA LEU A 48 -1.05 9.49 5.39
C LEU A 48 -1.61 8.60 6.52
N VAL A 49 -1.61 7.28 6.33
CA VAL A 49 -2.03 6.33 7.38
C VAL A 49 -1.07 6.38 8.56
N ALA A 50 0.24 6.41 8.31
CA ALA A 50 1.24 6.50 9.38
C ALA A 50 1.15 7.84 10.15
N GLU A 51 0.94 8.96 9.46
CA GLU A 51 0.75 10.27 10.08
C GLU A 51 -0.55 10.34 10.88
N SER A 52 -1.63 9.76 10.36
CA SER A 52 -2.90 9.63 11.09
C SER A 52 -2.72 8.85 12.39
N ASP A 53 -2.02 7.72 12.36
CA ASP A 53 -1.78 6.91 13.57
C ASP A 53 -0.96 7.70 14.62
N ILE A 54 0.00 8.53 14.19
CA ILE A 54 0.81 9.38 15.08
C ILE A 54 -0.03 10.52 15.69
N LEU A 55 -0.89 11.18 14.89
CA LEU A 55 -1.73 12.28 15.38
C LEU A 55 -2.77 11.84 16.41
N TYR A 56 -3.26 10.60 16.34
CA TYR A 56 -4.16 10.08 17.36
C TYR A 56 -3.47 9.87 18.71
N ASP A 57 -2.19 9.49 18.73
CA ASP A 57 -1.46 9.23 19.98
C ASP A 57 -1.17 10.56 20.74
N ASP A 58 -0.81 11.62 20.03
CA ASP A 58 -0.46 12.93 20.64
C ASP A 58 -1.68 13.67 21.26
N ILE A 59 -2.90 13.44 20.77
CA ILE A 59 -4.11 14.09 21.32
C ILE A 59 -4.51 13.48 22.68
N TYR A 60 -4.24 12.20 22.91
CA TYR A 60 -4.58 11.55 24.19
C TYR A 60 -3.60 11.89 25.33
N TYR A 61 -2.44 12.47 25.05
CA TYR A 61 -1.50 12.90 26.10
C TYR A 61 -1.78 14.31 26.66
N TYR A 62 -2.67 15.10 26.04
CA TYR A 62 -2.94 16.49 26.47
C TYR A 62 -4.25 16.70 27.25
N GLU A 63 -5.11 15.69 27.42
CA GLU A 63 -6.34 15.81 28.25
C GLU A 63 -6.19 15.29 29.70
N HIS A 64 -4.98 14.94 30.14
CA HIS A 64 -4.72 14.38 31.47
C HIS A 64 -3.70 15.17 32.33
N PHE A 65 -3.74 16.50 32.29
CA PHE A 65 -3.06 17.35 33.29
C PHE A 65 -3.98 18.42 33.88
#